data_AF-B8A2J2-F1
#
_entry.id   AF-B8A2J2-F1
#
_cell.length_a   1.000
_cell.length_b   1.000
_cell.length_c   1.000
_cell.angle_alpha   90.00
_cell.angle_beta   90.00
_cell.angle_gamma   90.00
#
_symmetry.space_group_name_H-M   'P 1'
#
loop_
_entity.id
_entity.type
_entity.pdbx_description
1 polymer ?
#
loop_
_entity_poly.entity_id
_entity_poly.type
_entity_poly.pdbx_seq_one_letter_code
_entity_poly.pdbx_strand_id
1 'polypeptide(L)'
;MKPLSFSGILGGNQKSNPDFYNWNRVKIRYCDGSSFTGDVEAVDTAKDLRYRGFRVWRAVIDDLLTVRGMSKAQNALLSGCSAGGLAAILHCDRFHDLFPAKTKVKCFSDAGYFFDGKDISGNFYARSIYKSVVNLHGSAKNLPASCTSKPKQSPELCMFPQYVVPTMRTPLFILNAAYDSWQVKNVLAPSPADPKKTWAQCKLDIKSCSASQLTTLQNFRTDFLAALPKTQSVGMFIDSCNAHCQSGSQDTWLADGSPTVNKTQIGKAVGDWYYDREVPRQIDCPYPCNPTCKNRDDD
;
A
#
# COMPACT_ATOMS: atom_id res chain seq x y z
N MET A 1 25.40 1.42 -8.14
CA MET A 1 24.29 1.28 -7.17
C MET A 1 24.70 0.29 -6.09
N LYS A 2 24.47 0.57 -4.80
CA LYS A 2 24.71 -0.41 -3.73
C LYS A 2 23.72 -1.59 -3.86
N PRO A 3 24.13 -2.83 -3.57
CA PRO A 3 23.22 -3.97 -3.52
C PRO A 3 22.08 -3.69 -2.53
N LEU A 4 20.86 -4.07 -2.90
CA LEU A 4 19.73 -4.01 -1.98
C LEU A 4 19.85 -5.15 -0.98
N SER A 5 19.80 -4.83 0.32
CA SER A 5 19.62 -5.84 1.36
C SER A 5 18.15 -6.26 1.43
N PHE A 6 17.89 -7.55 1.68
CA PHE A 6 16.55 -8.06 1.89
C PHE A 6 16.29 -8.33 3.38
N SER A 7 15.16 -7.85 3.87
CA SER A 7 14.69 -7.97 5.25
C SER A 7 13.17 -8.14 5.28
N GLY A 8 12.61 -8.39 6.47
CA GLY A 8 11.17 -8.56 6.66
C GLY A 8 10.63 -9.68 5.76
N ILE A 9 9.57 -9.38 5.00
CA ILE A 9 8.95 -10.34 4.07
C ILE A 9 9.91 -10.87 2.98
N LEU A 10 10.95 -10.12 2.62
CA LEU A 10 11.98 -10.54 1.65
C LEU A 10 13.20 -11.21 2.33
N GLY A 11 13.24 -11.26 3.66
CA GLY A 11 14.36 -11.80 4.43
C GLY A 11 14.57 -13.30 4.16
N GLY A 12 15.81 -13.74 4.03
CA GLY A 12 16.16 -15.15 3.74
C GLY A 12 16.31 -16.06 4.97
N ASN A 13 16.05 -15.55 6.17
CA ASN A 13 16.23 -16.29 7.41
C ASN A 13 14.90 -16.97 7.83
N GLN A 14 14.90 -18.30 7.96
CA GLN A 14 13.69 -19.06 8.29
C GLN A 14 13.12 -18.72 9.67
N LYS A 15 13.94 -18.40 10.68
CA LYS A 15 13.44 -18.04 12.00
C LYS A 15 12.67 -16.71 11.96
N SER A 16 13.13 -15.77 11.14
CA SER A 16 12.57 -14.41 11.08
C SER A 16 11.59 -14.18 9.92
N ASN A 17 11.47 -15.14 9.00
CA ASN A 17 10.55 -15.13 7.86
C ASN A 17 10.13 -16.56 7.44
N PRO A 18 9.53 -17.37 8.34
CA PRO A 18 9.34 -18.81 8.16
C PRO A 18 8.51 -19.19 6.94
N ASP A 19 7.58 -18.34 6.55
CA ASP A 19 6.62 -18.59 5.47
C ASP A 19 7.15 -18.24 4.06
N PHE A 20 8.16 -17.36 3.96
CA PHE A 20 8.67 -16.83 2.68
C PHE A 20 10.20 -16.87 2.52
N TYR A 21 10.97 -17.34 3.51
CA TYR A 21 12.44 -17.28 3.51
C TYR A 21 13.13 -17.88 2.28
N ASN A 22 12.55 -18.95 1.73
CA ASN A 22 13.12 -19.71 0.61
C ASN A 22 12.49 -19.35 -0.74
N TRP A 23 11.67 -18.30 -0.81
CA TRP A 23 11.06 -17.86 -2.05
C TRP A 23 12.07 -17.18 -2.98
N ASN A 24 11.77 -17.23 -4.29
CA ASN A 24 12.37 -16.32 -5.26
C ASN A 24 11.90 -14.89 -4.94
N ARG A 25 12.84 -13.95 -4.85
CA ARG A 25 12.59 -12.58 -4.39
C ARG A 25 12.99 -11.60 -5.46
N VAL A 26 12.07 -10.69 -5.80
CA VAL A 26 12.27 -9.64 -6.79
C VAL A 26 11.86 -8.31 -6.19
N LYS A 27 12.74 -7.31 -6.27
CA LYS A 27 12.42 -5.92 -5.90
C LYS A 27 12.48 -5.05 -7.15
N ILE A 28 11.31 -4.59 -7.59
CA ILE A 28 11.18 -3.64 -8.71
C ILE A 28 11.38 -2.24 -8.15
N ARG A 29 12.34 -1.49 -8.68
CA ARG A 29 12.58 -0.10 -8.25
C ARG A 29 11.46 0.79 -8.79
N TYR A 30 10.88 1.59 -7.90
CA TYR A 30 9.88 2.59 -8.26
C TYR A 30 10.57 3.79 -8.92
N CYS A 31 10.24 4.07 -10.19
CA CYS A 31 10.89 5.14 -10.96
C CYS A 31 9.91 5.93 -11.84
N ASP A 32 8.60 5.69 -11.73
CA ASP A 32 7.63 6.25 -12.66
C ASP A 32 6.71 7.33 -12.07
N GLY A 33 6.61 7.45 -10.75
CA GLY A 33 5.80 8.48 -10.09
C GLY A 33 4.28 8.26 -10.14
N SER A 34 3.79 7.14 -10.67
CA SER A 34 2.37 6.86 -10.83
C SER A 34 1.95 5.44 -10.43
N SER A 35 2.64 4.82 -9.46
CA SER A 35 2.34 3.44 -9.06
C SER A 35 2.27 2.46 -10.26
N PHE A 36 3.14 2.66 -11.26
CA PHE A 36 3.21 1.90 -12.51
C PHE A 36 1.98 2.01 -13.44
N THR A 37 1.14 3.04 -13.30
CA THR A 37 -0.01 3.22 -14.20
C THR A 37 0.28 4.10 -15.41
N GLY A 38 1.34 4.90 -15.38
CA GLY A 38 1.63 5.89 -16.42
C GLY A 38 2.03 5.30 -17.78
N ASP A 39 1.53 5.87 -18.87
CA ASP A 39 1.89 5.43 -20.22
C ASP A 39 1.66 6.54 -21.26
N VAL A 40 2.62 7.47 -21.30
CA VAL A 40 2.68 8.57 -22.27
C VAL A 40 3.80 8.31 -23.27
N GLU A 41 3.50 8.49 -24.57
CA GLU A 41 4.51 8.40 -25.63
C GLU A 41 5.43 9.61 -25.67
N ALA A 42 4.87 10.81 -25.55
CA ALA A 42 5.63 12.05 -25.53
C ALA A 42 6.63 12.08 -24.36
N VAL A 43 7.78 12.71 -24.59
CA VAL A 43 8.79 12.97 -23.57
C VAL A 43 8.64 14.43 -23.12
N ASP A 44 8.70 14.68 -21.82
CA ASP A 44 8.83 16.04 -21.30
C ASP A 44 10.28 16.48 -21.51
N THR A 45 10.56 17.07 -22.68
CA THR A 45 11.92 17.45 -23.10
C THR A 45 12.52 18.55 -22.23
N ALA A 46 11.71 19.35 -21.56
CA ALA A 46 12.20 20.40 -20.66
C ALA A 46 12.79 19.83 -19.36
N LYS A 47 12.28 18.69 -18.89
CA LYS A 47 12.72 18.02 -17.65
C LYS A 47 13.45 16.69 -17.88
N ASP A 48 13.54 16.25 -19.13
CA ASP A 48 13.97 14.91 -19.55
C ASP A 48 13.21 13.77 -18.83
N LEU A 49 11.91 13.97 -18.59
CA LEU A 49 11.06 13.00 -17.89
C LEU A 49 10.24 12.14 -18.86
N ARG A 50 10.10 10.86 -18.51
CA ARG A 50 9.33 9.85 -19.24
C ARG A 50 8.30 9.22 -18.33
N TYR A 51 7.02 9.47 -18.58
CA TYR A 51 5.91 8.92 -17.80
C TYR A 51 5.48 7.56 -18.34
N ARG A 52 6.33 6.54 -18.14
CA ARG A 52 6.23 5.20 -18.78
C ARG A 52 6.08 4.05 -17.79
N GLY A 53 5.51 4.30 -16.61
CA GLY A 53 5.36 3.32 -15.53
C GLY A 53 4.80 1.98 -15.97
N PHE A 54 3.70 1.97 -16.72
CA PHE A 54 3.09 0.72 -17.17
C PHE A 54 3.95 -0.06 -18.17
N ARG A 55 4.77 0.63 -18.98
CA ARG A 55 5.72 -0.04 -19.87
C ARG A 55 6.86 -0.67 -19.09
N VAL A 56 7.36 0.01 -18.07
CA VAL A 56 8.38 -0.53 -17.16
C VAL A 56 7.84 -1.75 -16.46
N TRP A 57 6.62 -1.67 -15.91
CA TRP A 57 5.92 -2.81 -15.31
C TRP A 57 5.84 -4.00 -16.27
N ARG A 58 5.30 -3.80 -17.46
CA ARG A 58 5.16 -4.87 -18.46
C ARG A 58 6.50 -5.49 -18.83
N ALA A 59 7.51 -4.67 -19.15
CA ALA A 59 8.83 -5.17 -19.54
C ALA A 59 9.49 -6.01 -18.42
N VAL A 60 9.38 -5.57 -17.17
CA VAL A 60 9.92 -6.32 -16.02
C VAL A 60 9.17 -7.62 -15.81
N ILE A 61 7.84 -7.59 -15.79
CA ILE A 61 7.02 -8.79 -15.58
C ILE A 61 7.20 -9.80 -16.72
N ASP A 62 7.31 -9.34 -17.97
CA ASP A 62 7.56 -10.18 -19.14
C ASP A 62 8.93 -10.88 -19.05
N ASP A 63 10.01 -10.18 -18.66
CA ASP A 63 11.33 -10.80 -18.43
C ASP A 63 11.25 -11.87 -17.33
N LEU A 64 10.55 -11.57 -16.22
CA LEU A 64 10.39 -12.51 -15.12
C LEU A 64 9.65 -13.78 -15.57
N LEU A 65 8.54 -13.62 -16.31
CA LEU A 65 7.73 -14.74 -16.80
C LEU A 65 8.48 -15.59 -17.81
N THR A 66 9.11 -14.96 -18.80
CA THR A 66 9.61 -15.64 -20.01
C THR A 66 11.07 -16.05 -19.90
N VAL A 67 11.91 -15.26 -19.21
CA VAL A 67 13.37 -15.47 -19.12
C VAL A 67 13.75 -16.02 -17.76
N ARG A 68 13.19 -15.49 -16.66
CA ARG A 68 13.57 -15.87 -15.29
C ARG A 68 12.75 -17.03 -14.71
N GLY A 69 11.79 -17.56 -15.47
CA GLY A 69 11.04 -18.76 -15.12
C GLY A 69 9.87 -18.55 -14.15
N MET A 70 9.44 -17.30 -13.89
CA MET A 70 8.29 -17.01 -13.03
C MET A 70 7.00 -17.66 -13.55
N SER A 71 6.87 -17.91 -14.86
CA SER A 71 5.74 -18.64 -15.46
C SER A 71 5.54 -20.06 -14.91
N LYS A 72 6.56 -20.66 -14.28
CA LYS A 72 6.50 -21.99 -13.65
C LYS A 72 6.13 -21.95 -12.17
N ALA A 73 5.88 -20.76 -11.61
CA ALA A 73 5.57 -20.61 -10.19
C ALA A 73 4.27 -21.33 -9.82
N GLN A 74 4.30 -22.08 -8.72
CA GLN A 74 3.10 -22.67 -8.10
C GLN A 74 2.39 -21.66 -7.18
N ASN A 75 3.17 -20.75 -6.60
CA ASN A 75 2.74 -19.71 -5.68
C ASN A 75 3.36 -18.38 -6.14
N ALA A 76 2.55 -17.33 -6.22
CA ALA A 76 3.01 -15.98 -6.49
C ALA A 76 2.34 -15.00 -5.51
N LEU A 77 3.10 -13.97 -5.12
CA LEU A 77 2.64 -12.89 -4.28
C LEU A 77 3.10 -11.57 -4.90
N LEU A 78 2.16 -10.73 -5.33
CA LEU A 78 2.47 -9.36 -5.69
C LEU A 78 2.36 -8.48 -4.45
N SER A 79 3.49 -7.91 -4.02
CA SER A 79 3.54 -7.05 -2.85
C SER A 79 4.28 -5.75 -3.11
N GLY A 80 3.96 -4.73 -2.30
CA GLY A 80 4.75 -3.53 -2.23
C GLY A 80 4.36 -2.68 -1.03
N CYS A 81 5.16 -1.63 -0.79
CA CYS A 81 4.84 -0.62 0.20
C CYS A 81 4.46 0.73 -0.43
N SER A 82 3.57 1.50 0.20
CA SER A 82 3.27 2.89 -0.16
C SER A 82 2.72 2.97 -1.59
N ALA A 83 3.33 3.75 -2.47
CA ALA A 83 3.03 3.74 -3.91
C ALA A 83 3.17 2.33 -4.54
N GLY A 84 4.10 1.50 -4.06
CA GLY A 84 4.22 0.10 -4.46
C GLY A 84 3.11 -0.80 -3.88
N GLY A 85 2.61 -0.49 -2.68
CA GLY A 85 1.45 -1.16 -2.08
C GLY A 85 0.17 -0.81 -2.82
N LEU A 86 0.05 0.44 -3.25
CA LEU A 86 -1.01 0.87 -4.16
C LEU A 86 -0.88 0.18 -5.52
N ALA A 87 0.32 0.11 -6.09
CA ALA A 87 0.57 -0.62 -7.34
C ALA A 87 0.18 -2.11 -7.21
N ALA A 88 0.45 -2.75 -6.07
CA ALA A 88 0.05 -4.12 -5.82
C ALA A 88 -1.48 -4.29 -5.90
N ILE A 89 -2.26 -3.31 -5.45
CA ILE A 89 -3.73 -3.30 -5.58
C ILE A 89 -4.14 -3.05 -7.04
N LEU A 90 -3.64 -1.98 -7.66
CA LEU A 90 -4.04 -1.55 -9.00
C LEU A 90 -3.70 -2.57 -10.10
N HIS A 91 -2.63 -3.34 -9.91
CA HIS A 91 -2.16 -4.33 -10.88
C HIS A 91 -2.51 -5.77 -10.48
N CYS A 92 -3.19 -5.99 -9.35
CA CYS A 92 -3.37 -7.32 -8.76
C CYS A 92 -4.06 -8.33 -9.70
N ASP A 93 -5.26 -8.01 -10.19
CA ASP A 93 -6.02 -8.90 -11.08
C ASP A 93 -5.27 -9.13 -12.39
N ARG A 94 -4.64 -8.08 -12.93
CA ARG A 94 -3.80 -8.20 -14.13
C ARG A 94 -2.61 -9.13 -13.88
N PHE A 95 -1.98 -9.07 -12.71
CA PHE A 95 -0.88 -9.95 -12.35
C PHE A 95 -1.35 -11.40 -12.17
N HIS A 96 -2.48 -11.62 -11.52
CA HIS A 96 -3.13 -12.93 -11.41
C HIS A 96 -3.37 -13.58 -12.78
N ASP A 97 -3.92 -12.81 -13.72
CA ASP A 97 -4.29 -13.31 -15.05
C ASP A 97 -3.09 -13.70 -15.93
N LEU A 98 -1.85 -13.41 -15.51
CA LEU A 98 -0.63 -13.84 -16.21
C LEU A 98 -0.22 -15.30 -15.90
N PHE A 99 -0.85 -15.92 -14.90
CA PHE A 99 -0.51 -17.28 -14.47
C PHE A 99 -1.61 -18.28 -14.86
N PRO A 100 -1.26 -19.57 -15.01
CA PRO A 100 -2.25 -20.63 -15.16
C PRO A 100 -3.21 -20.68 -13.95
N ALA A 101 -4.46 -21.12 -14.17
CA ALA A 101 -5.49 -21.18 -13.12
C ALA A 101 -5.11 -22.01 -11.88
N LYS A 102 -4.14 -22.93 -11.99
CA LYS A 102 -3.63 -23.75 -10.87
C LYS A 102 -2.62 -23.02 -9.97
N THR A 103 -2.07 -21.89 -10.42
CA THR A 103 -1.10 -21.12 -9.64
C THR A 103 -1.84 -20.33 -8.58
N LYS A 104 -1.40 -20.45 -7.32
CA LYS A 104 -1.93 -19.62 -6.23
C LYS A 104 -1.35 -18.22 -6.35
N VAL A 105 -2.15 -17.26 -6.80
CA VAL A 105 -1.75 -15.84 -6.87
C VAL A 105 -2.56 -15.03 -5.86
N LYS A 106 -1.85 -14.26 -5.03
CA LYS A 106 -2.45 -13.31 -4.09
C LYS A 106 -1.71 -11.98 -4.13
N CYS A 107 -2.30 -10.92 -3.58
CA CYS A 107 -1.65 -9.61 -3.48
C CYS A 107 -1.62 -9.09 -2.05
N PHE A 108 -0.55 -8.40 -1.71
CA PHE A 108 -0.32 -7.84 -0.38
C PHE A 108 0.03 -6.36 -0.48
N SER A 109 -0.78 -5.52 0.14
CA SER A 109 -0.58 -4.08 0.16
C SER A 109 -0.16 -3.64 1.55
N ASP A 110 1.07 -3.14 1.68
CA ASP A 110 1.59 -2.52 2.89
C ASP A 110 1.56 -1.00 2.73
N ALA A 111 0.89 -0.30 3.65
CA ALA A 111 0.71 1.14 3.64
C ALA A 111 0.21 1.72 2.29
N GLY A 112 -0.46 0.90 1.47
CA GLY A 112 -0.91 1.25 0.13
C GLY A 112 -2.40 1.61 0.06
N TYR A 113 -3.15 1.42 1.15
CA TYR A 113 -4.56 1.80 1.25
C TYR A 113 -4.72 3.29 1.56
N PHE A 114 -4.45 4.14 0.56
CA PHE A 114 -4.79 5.55 0.63
C PHE A 114 -6.29 5.74 0.46
N PHE A 115 -6.98 6.33 1.42
CA PHE A 115 -8.43 6.58 1.30
C PHE A 115 -8.71 8.00 0.81
N ASP A 116 -9.87 8.19 0.17
CA ASP A 116 -10.33 9.46 -0.36
C ASP A 116 -10.95 10.33 0.75
N GLY A 117 -10.09 10.72 1.69
CA GLY A 117 -10.43 11.49 2.88
C GLY A 117 -10.37 13.00 2.68
N LYS A 118 -10.99 13.73 3.59
CA LYS A 118 -10.87 15.19 3.69
C LYS A 118 -9.62 15.58 4.50
N ASP A 119 -9.00 16.67 4.10
CA ASP A 119 -7.96 17.34 4.88
C ASP A 119 -8.56 18.18 6.04
N ILE A 120 -7.70 18.77 6.86
CA ILE A 120 -8.08 19.65 7.99
C ILE A 120 -8.83 20.93 7.57
N SER A 121 -8.86 21.27 6.28
CA SER A 121 -9.65 22.36 5.73
C SER A 121 -10.99 21.90 5.14
N GLY A 122 -11.28 20.59 5.21
CA GLY A 122 -12.52 19.98 4.72
C GLY A 122 -12.49 19.62 3.22
N ASN A 123 -11.34 19.76 2.55
CA ASN A 123 -11.20 19.55 1.11
C ASN A 123 -10.64 18.16 0.77
N PHE A 124 -10.96 17.64 -0.42
CA PHE A 124 -10.38 16.39 -0.94
C PHE A 124 -9.04 16.66 -1.63
N TYR A 125 -8.03 17.12 -0.89
CA TYR A 125 -6.72 17.49 -1.45
C TYR A 125 -6.05 16.32 -2.19
N ALA A 126 -6.02 15.12 -1.60
CA ALA A 126 -5.44 13.95 -2.24
C ALA A 126 -6.12 13.60 -3.58
N ARG A 127 -7.45 13.81 -3.70
CA ARG A 127 -8.18 13.60 -4.97
C ARG A 127 -7.68 14.55 -6.05
N SER A 128 -7.38 15.80 -5.71
CA SER A 128 -6.80 16.77 -6.65
C SER A 128 -5.39 16.38 -7.11
N ILE A 129 -4.60 15.77 -6.22
CA ILE A 129 -3.28 15.22 -6.54
C ILE A 129 -3.42 14.03 -7.49
N TYR A 130 -4.28 13.05 -7.20
CA TYR A 130 -4.48 11.92 -8.10
C TYR A 130 -5.06 12.33 -9.45
N LYS A 131 -5.91 13.36 -9.50
CA LYS A 131 -6.34 13.95 -10.78
C LYS A 131 -5.15 14.46 -11.59
N SER A 132 -4.22 15.17 -10.95
CA SER A 132 -2.98 15.62 -11.59
C SER A 132 -2.11 14.47 -12.06
N VAL A 133 -1.94 13.42 -11.23
CA VAL A 133 -1.19 12.20 -11.58
C VAL A 133 -1.82 11.51 -12.79
N VAL A 134 -3.14 11.29 -12.78
CA VAL A 134 -3.85 10.64 -13.88
C VAL A 134 -3.68 11.41 -15.19
N ASN A 135 -3.80 12.73 -15.15
CA ASN A 135 -3.67 13.57 -16.34
C ASN A 135 -2.22 13.61 -16.86
N LEU A 136 -1.25 13.85 -15.97
CA LEU A 136 0.16 13.97 -16.34
C LEU A 136 0.72 12.64 -16.88
N HIS A 137 0.35 11.52 -16.26
CA HIS A 137 0.88 10.20 -16.59
C HIS A 137 0.02 9.44 -17.61
N GLY A 138 -1.13 9.98 -18.02
CA GLY A 138 -2.06 9.26 -18.90
C GLY A 138 -2.55 7.93 -18.29
N SER A 139 -2.70 7.88 -16.97
CA SER A 139 -2.91 6.63 -16.22
C SER A 139 -4.26 5.95 -16.47
N ALA A 140 -5.27 6.71 -16.92
CA ALA A 140 -6.67 6.26 -16.98
C ALA A 140 -6.84 4.91 -17.72
N LYS A 141 -6.11 4.70 -18.82
CA LYS A 141 -6.16 3.48 -19.63
C LYS A 141 -5.56 2.23 -18.96
N ASN A 142 -4.74 2.41 -17.93
CA ASN A 142 -4.04 1.32 -17.25
C ASN A 142 -4.61 1.01 -15.86
N LEU A 143 -5.52 1.84 -15.36
CA LEU A 143 -6.28 1.60 -14.13
C LEU A 143 -7.26 0.42 -14.30
N PRO A 144 -7.71 -0.20 -13.19
CA PRO A 144 -8.67 -1.29 -13.23
C PRO A 144 -9.96 -0.89 -13.96
N ALA A 145 -10.24 -1.57 -15.08
CA ALA A 145 -11.44 -1.32 -15.89
C ALA A 145 -12.73 -1.53 -15.09
N SER A 146 -12.74 -2.48 -14.16
CA SER A 146 -13.86 -2.72 -13.25
C SER A 146 -14.20 -1.51 -12.35
N CYS A 147 -13.25 -0.61 -12.14
CA CYS A 147 -13.49 0.68 -11.49
C CYS A 147 -13.83 1.78 -12.51
N THR A 148 -13.01 1.97 -13.55
CA THR A 148 -13.14 3.11 -14.48
C THR A 148 -14.37 3.03 -15.39
N SER A 149 -14.93 1.84 -15.61
CA SER A 149 -16.16 1.65 -16.39
C SER A 149 -17.45 1.89 -15.60
N LYS A 150 -17.38 2.19 -14.29
CA LYS A 150 -18.58 2.49 -13.49
C LYS A 150 -19.21 3.83 -13.94
N PRO A 151 -20.55 3.92 -14.07
CA PRO A 151 -21.22 5.16 -14.44
C PRO A 151 -20.84 6.31 -13.50
N LYS A 152 -20.50 7.48 -14.05
CA LYS A 152 -20.11 8.70 -13.32
C LYS A 152 -18.82 8.57 -12.48
N GLN A 153 -18.03 7.52 -12.68
CA GLN A 153 -16.73 7.36 -11.99
C GLN A 153 -15.62 8.08 -12.77
N SER A 154 -15.05 9.12 -12.19
CA SER A 154 -13.86 9.76 -12.75
C SER A 154 -12.61 8.89 -12.52
N PRO A 155 -11.64 8.80 -13.46
CA PRO A 155 -10.50 7.90 -13.33
C PRO A 155 -9.62 8.15 -12.10
N GLU A 156 -9.50 9.39 -11.62
CA GLU A 156 -8.72 9.70 -10.40
C GLU A 156 -9.24 9.02 -9.14
N LEU A 157 -10.54 8.73 -9.08
CA LEU A 157 -11.11 7.99 -7.96
C LEU A 157 -10.61 6.53 -7.97
N CYS A 158 -10.30 5.97 -9.15
CA CYS A 158 -9.74 4.63 -9.27
C CYS A 158 -8.26 4.53 -8.89
N MET A 159 -7.63 5.63 -8.46
CA MET A 159 -6.35 5.59 -7.75
C MET A 159 -6.53 5.27 -6.25
N PHE A 160 -7.72 5.46 -5.67
CA PHE A 160 -7.95 5.10 -4.27
C PHE A 160 -8.48 3.66 -4.15
N PRO A 161 -7.83 2.80 -3.35
CA PRO A 161 -8.26 1.41 -3.17
C PRO A 161 -9.72 1.21 -2.77
N GLN A 162 -10.34 2.15 -2.05
CA GLN A 162 -11.75 2.06 -1.67
C GLN A 162 -12.72 1.92 -2.85
N TYR A 163 -12.35 2.39 -4.05
CA TYR A 163 -13.17 2.26 -5.26
C TYR A 163 -12.79 1.06 -6.14
N VAL A 164 -11.61 0.48 -5.92
CA VAL A 164 -11.04 -0.63 -6.69
C VAL A 164 -11.30 -1.98 -6.01
N VAL A 165 -11.00 -2.08 -4.72
CA VAL A 165 -11.07 -3.31 -3.93
C VAL A 165 -12.45 -3.98 -3.96
N PRO A 166 -13.59 -3.27 -3.91
CA PRO A 166 -14.90 -3.90 -4.00
C PRO A 166 -15.15 -4.68 -5.30
N THR A 167 -14.35 -4.44 -6.35
CA THR A 167 -14.47 -5.10 -7.65
C THR A 167 -13.27 -5.97 -8.03
N MET A 168 -12.31 -6.14 -7.12
CA MET A 168 -11.18 -7.05 -7.32
C MET A 168 -11.63 -8.49 -7.22
N ARG A 169 -11.00 -9.37 -8.02
CA ARG A 169 -11.23 -10.83 -7.98
C ARG A 169 -10.17 -11.57 -7.17
N THR A 170 -8.95 -11.07 -7.20
CA THR A 170 -7.79 -11.72 -6.61
C THR A 170 -7.74 -11.47 -5.10
N PRO A 171 -7.43 -12.48 -4.27
CA PRO A 171 -7.31 -12.30 -2.83
C PRO A 171 -6.29 -11.21 -2.47
N LEU A 172 -6.71 -10.31 -1.58
CA LEU A 172 -5.92 -9.17 -1.10
C LEU A 172 -5.73 -9.25 0.41
N PHE A 173 -4.53 -8.92 0.87
CA PHE A 173 -4.25 -8.59 2.27
C PHE A 173 -3.84 -7.13 2.40
N ILE A 174 -4.43 -6.43 3.36
CA ILE A 174 -4.15 -5.02 3.64
C ILE A 174 -3.42 -4.91 4.97
N LEU A 175 -2.16 -4.48 4.94
CA LEU A 175 -1.42 -4.00 6.11
C LEU A 175 -1.38 -2.47 6.05
N ASN A 176 -2.00 -1.81 7.01
CA ASN A 176 -2.00 -0.34 7.05
C ASN A 176 -2.12 0.14 8.48
N ALA A 177 -1.29 1.09 8.88
CA ALA A 177 -1.50 1.81 10.13
C ALA A 177 -2.79 2.65 10.04
N ALA A 178 -3.62 2.63 11.10
CA ALA A 178 -4.81 3.48 11.19
C ALA A 178 -4.45 4.99 11.25
N TYR A 179 -3.24 5.30 11.69
CA TYR A 179 -2.65 6.64 11.71
C TYR A 179 -1.40 6.68 10.83
N ASP A 180 -1.51 6.13 9.62
CA ASP A 180 -0.43 6.12 8.62
C ASP A 180 0.23 7.50 8.52
N SER A 181 1.50 7.56 8.87
CA SER A 181 2.24 8.80 9.05
C SER A 181 2.34 9.60 7.75
N TRP A 182 2.46 8.91 6.61
CA TRP A 182 2.44 9.56 5.30
C TRP A 182 1.07 10.18 5.01
N GLN A 183 -0.03 9.47 5.26
CA GLN A 183 -1.38 10.01 5.08
C GLN A 183 -1.69 11.16 6.03
N VAL A 184 -1.26 11.09 7.30
CA VAL A 184 -1.41 12.20 8.24
C VAL A 184 -0.70 13.45 7.70
N LYS A 185 0.52 13.30 7.18
CA LYS A 185 1.35 14.40 6.68
C LYS A 185 0.88 14.96 5.33
N ASN A 186 0.39 14.12 4.42
CA ASN A 186 0.17 14.48 3.01
C ASN A 186 -1.29 14.44 2.56
N VAL A 187 -2.18 13.82 3.35
CA VAL A 187 -3.63 13.75 3.07
C VAL A 187 -4.41 14.56 4.10
N LEU A 188 -4.23 14.28 5.40
CA LEU A 188 -4.96 14.97 6.47
C LEU A 188 -4.46 16.41 6.68
N ALA A 189 -3.15 16.59 6.88
CA ALA A 189 -2.55 17.90 7.17
C ALA A 189 -1.44 18.31 6.17
N PRO A 190 -1.73 18.30 4.85
CA PRO A 190 -0.78 18.74 3.84
C PRO A 190 -0.46 20.22 4.02
N SER A 191 0.74 20.64 3.61
CA SER A 191 1.21 22.02 3.80
C SER A 191 0.25 23.11 3.27
N PRO A 192 -0.44 22.93 2.11
CA PRO A 192 -1.44 23.89 1.66
C PRO A 192 -2.69 24.00 2.56
N ALA A 193 -3.05 22.95 3.29
CA ALA A 193 -4.18 22.95 4.22
C ALA A 193 -3.81 23.49 5.63
N ASP A 194 -2.51 23.62 5.93
CA ASP A 194 -1.98 24.13 7.21
C ASP A 194 -1.08 25.38 7.02
N PRO A 195 -1.60 26.50 6.48
CA PRO A 195 -0.80 27.69 6.22
C PRO A 195 -0.22 28.32 7.49
N LYS A 196 -0.89 28.13 8.63
CA LYS A 196 -0.46 28.61 9.95
C LYS A 196 0.51 27.66 10.65
N LYS A 197 0.87 26.52 10.02
CA LYS A 197 1.81 25.52 10.55
C LYS A 197 1.41 24.95 11.92
N THR A 198 0.12 24.91 12.21
CA THR A 198 -0.43 24.41 13.48
C THR A 198 -0.21 22.90 13.65
N TRP A 199 -0.09 22.15 12.55
CA TRP A 199 0.16 20.71 12.52
C TRP A 199 1.62 20.34 12.31
N ALA A 200 2.54 21.31 12.22
CA ALA A 200 3.93 21.06 11.86
C ALA A 200 4.65 20.04 12.74
N GLN A 201 4.38 20.04 14.05
CA GLN A 201 4.95 19.06 14.99
C GLN A 201 4.13 17.76 15.01
N CYS A 202 2.80 17.87 15.19
CA CYS A 202 1.90 16.72 15.30
C CYS A 202 1.99 15.74 14.11
N LYS A 203 2.15 16.23 12.88
CA LYS A 203 2.26 15.37 11.69
C LYS A 203 3.61 14.69 11.49
N LEU A 204 4.62 15.06 12.30
CA LEU A 204 5.95 14.44 12.33
C LEU A 204 6.12 13.54 13.54
N ASP A 205 5.45 13.86 14.65
CA ASP A 205 5.40 13.05 15.85
C ASP A 205 4.00 13.14 16.47
N ILE A 206 3.27 12.02 16.42
CA ILE A 206 1.92 11.91 16.98
C ILE A 206 1.88 12.23 18.49
N LYS A 207 2.99 12.08 19.23
CA LYS A 207 3.07 12.45 20.65
C LYS A 207 3.07 13.97 20.87
N SER A 208 3.44 14.74 19.86
CA SER A 208 3.44 16.19 19.88
C SER A 208 2.07 16.81 19.54
N CYS A 209 1.04 15.99 19.33
CA CYS A 209 -0.30 16.47 19.03
C CYS A 209 -1.01 17.02 20.27
N SER A 210 -1.70 18.14 20.11
CA SER A 210 -2.64 18.65 21.11
C SER A 210 -3.87 17.73 21.24
N ALA A 211 -4.66 17.91 22.30
CA ALA A 211 -5.91 17.16 22.48
C ALA A 211 -6.87 17.34 21.29
N SER A 212 -6.97 18.55 20.72
CA SER A 212 -7.82 18.79 19.55
C SER A 212 -7.30 18.12 18.29
N GLN A 213 -5.97 18.09 18.09
CA GLN A 213 -5.36 17.37 16.97
C GLN A 213 -5.54 15.87 17.09
N LEU A 214 -5.42 15.32 18.30
CA LEU A 214 -5.70 13.92 18.58
C LEU A 214 -7.16 13.58 18.25
N THR A 215 -8.14 14.42 18.64
CA THR A 215 -9.54 14.23 18.23
C THR A 215 -9.70 14.17 16.71
N THR A 216 -9.04 15.08 15.98
CA THR A 216 -9.05 15.06 14.51
C THR A 216 -8.42 13.78 13.94
N LEU A 217 -7.33 13.28 14.53
CA LEU A 217 -6.73 11.99 14.16
C LEU A 217 -7.68 10.81 14.44
N GLN A 218 -8.46 10.86 15.51
CA GLN A 218 -9.47 9.83 15.80
C GLN A 218 -10.60 9.82 14.76
N ASN A 219 -11.03 11.01 14.32
CA ASN A 219 -12.00 11.13 13.24
C ASN A 219 -11.42 10.61 11.92
N PHE A 220 -10.17 10.94 11.61
CA PHE A 220 -9.47 10.43 10.43
C PHE A 220 -9.37 8.90 10.43
N ARG A 221 -9.03 8.27 11.56
CA ARG A 221 -9.09 6.81 11.74
C ARG A 221 -10.50 6.27 11.47
N THR A 222 -11.52 6.94 11.97
CA THR A 222 -12.92 6.51 11.78
C THR A 222 -13.29 6.51 10.30
N ASP A 223 -12.93 7.56 9.56
CA ASP A 223 -13.15 7.65 8.12
C ASP A 223 -12.34 6.60 7.34
N PHE A 224 -11.08 6.38 7.71
CA PHE A 224 -10.25 5.31 7.13
C PHE A 224 -10.89 3.92 7.31
N LEU A 225 -11.31 3.59 8.53
CA LEU A 225 -11.97 2.31 8.82
C LEU A 225 -13.33 2.18 8.10
N ALA A 226 -14.05 3.30 7.91
CA ALA A 226 -15.27 3.32 7.12
C ALA A 226 -14.99 2.98 5.64
N ALA A 227 -13.88 3.48 5.09
CA ALA A 227 -13.44 3.24 3.72
C ALA A 227 -12.88 1.84 3.44
N LEU A 228 -12.51 1.07 4.48
CA LEU A 228 -12.03 -0.31 4.33
C LEU A 228 -13.11 -1.27 3.79
N PRO A 229 -12.72 -2.31 3.02
CA PRO A 229 -13.65 -3.30 2.50
C PRO A 229 -14.36 -4.06 3.63
N LYS A 230 -15.68 -4.19 3.52
CA LYS A 230 -16.52 -4.91 4.50
C LYS A 230 -16.62 -6.41 4.25
N THR A 231 -16.21 -6.87 3.06
CA THR A 231 -16.19 -8.30 2.72
C THR A 231 -15.20 -9.06 3.59
N GLN A 232 -15.62 -10.21 4.13
CA GLN A 232 -14.78 -11.10 4.94
C GLN A 232 -13.68 -11.80 4.13
N SER A 233 -13.75 -11.76 2.79
CA SER A 233 -12.74 -12.37 1.91
C SER A 233 -11.40 -11.62 1.86
N VAL A 234 -11.36 -10.37 2.33
CA VAL A 234 -10.13 -9.56 2.38
C VAL A 234 -9.52 -9.67 3.78
N GLY A 235 -8.27 -10.14 3.84
CA GLY A 235 -7.48 -10.17 5.06
C GLY A 235 -6.94 -8.77 5.38
N MET A 236 -6.79 -8.44 6.66
CA MET A 236 -6.23 -7.16 7.06
C MET A 236 -5.54 -7.20 8.42
N PHE A 237 -4.52 -6.34 8.53
CA PHE A 237 -3.83 -6.01 9.75
C PHE A 237 -3.75 -4.49 9.85
N ILE A 238 -4.60 -3.92 10.71
CA ILE A 238 -4.74 -2.49 10.92
C ILE A 238 -4.32 -2.16 12.34
N ASP A 239 -3.06 -1.76 12.53
CA ASP A 239 -2.53 -1.37 13.84
C ASP A 239 -2.84 0.10 14.18
N SER A 240 -2.69 0.46 15.46
CA SER A 240 -2.87 1.82 15.95
C SER A 240 -1.58 2.66 15.93
N CYS A 241 -0.56 2.25 15.19
CA CYS A 241 0.74 2.91 15.20
C CYS A 241 0.74 4.15 14.30
N ASN A 242 1.71 5.03 14.52
CA ASN A 242 2.02 6.11 13.58
C ASN A 242 3.22 5.66 12.73
N ALA A 243 2.92 4.85 11.72
CA ALA A 243 3.92 4.15 10.92
C ALA A 243 3.58 4.14 9.43
N HIS A 244 4.60 3.99 8.60
CA HIS A 244 4.51 3.78 7.16
C HIS A 244 5.52 2.69 6.75
N CYS A 245 5.12 1.75 5.87
CA CYS A 245 5.96 0.64 5.40
C CYS A 245 6.46 -0.36 6.46
N GLN A 246 5.58 -1.24 6.92
CA GLN A 246 5.88 -2.11 8.06
C GLN A 246 6.36 -3.52 7.69
N SER A 247 6.26 -3.94 6.44
CA SER A 247 6.64 -5.30 6.01
C SER A 247 8.10 -5.45 5.59
N GLY A 248 8.76 -4.33 5.28
CA GLY A 248 10.14 -4.31 4.78
C GLY A 248 11.18 -4.49 5.89
N SER A 249 10.92 -3.97 7.09
CA SER A 249 11.83 -4.11 8.22
C SER A 249 11.56 -5.37 9.04
N GLN A 250 12.62 -6.03 9.50
CA GLN A 250 12.48 -7.22 10.31
C GLN A 250 11.89 -6.93 11.70
N ASP A 251 12.15 -5.72 12.22
CA ASP A 251 11.77 -5.34 13.57
C ASP A 251 10.27 -5.01 13.71
N THR A 252 9.58 -4.74 12.59
CA THR A 252 8.13 -4.63 12.49
C THR A 252 7.48 -5.91 11.96
N TRP A 253 8.16 -6.67 11.10
CA TRP A 253 7.63 -7.88 10.49
C TRP A 253 7.35 -9.01 11.50
N LEU A 254 8.40 -9.55 12.12
CA LEU A 254 8.30 -10.77 12.95
C LEU A 254 9.37 -10.90 14.04
N ALA A 255 10.25 -9.90 14.22
CA ALA A 255 11.21 -9.95 15.33
C ALA A 255 10.52 -9.88 16.70
N ASP A 256 11.22 -10.33 17.74
CA ASP A 256 10.76 -10.15 19.13
C ASP A 256 10.49 -8.67 19.41
N GLY A 257 9.32 -8.39 20.00
CA GLY A 257 8.86 -7.02 20.27
C GLY A 257 8.42 -6.23 19.03
N SER A 258 8.15 -6.89 17.90
CA SER A 258 7.45 -6.25 16.78
C SER A 258 6.01 -5.86 17.16
N PRO A 259 5.37 -4.94 16.42
CA PRO A 259 3.97 -4.60 16.64
C PRO A 259 3.08 -5.83 16.58
N THR A 260 2.10 -5.87 17.48
CA THR A 260 1.08 -6.92 17.54
C THR A 260 -0.31 -6.34 17.67
N VAL A 261 -1.28 -7.01 17.04
CA VAL A 261 -2.71 -6.77 17.25
C VAL A 261 -3.32 -8.10 17.67
N ASN A 262 -4.06 -8.11 18.78
CA ASN A 262 -4.56 -9.35 19.41
C ASN A 262 -3.47 -10.43 19.56
N LYS A 263 -2.28 -10.01 20.03
CA LYS A 263 -1.08 -10.85 20.23
C LYS A 263 -0.54 -11.52 18.95
N THR A 264 -0.98 -11.08 17.76
CA THR A 264 -0.50 -11.58 16.47
C THR A 264 0.43 -10.55 15.85
N GLN A 265 1.63 -10.99 15.43
CA GLN A 265 2.58 -10.16 14.68
C GLN A 265 2.20 -10.09 13.20
N ILE A 266 2.66 -9.04 12.51
CA ILE A 266 2.37 -8.80 11.08
C ILE A 266 2.73 -10.02 10.23
N GLY A 267 3.96 -10.52 10.34
CA GLY A 267 4.45 -11.62 9.51
C GLY A 267 3.66 -12.92 9.71
N LYS A 268 3.21 -13.18 10.94
CA LYS A 268 2.33 -14.31 11.24
C LYS A 268 0.97 -14.16 10.55
N ALA A 269 0.33 -12.99 10.68
CA ALA A 269 -0.97 -12.74 10.07
C ALA A 269 -0.94 -12.87 8.54
N VAL A 270 0.10 -12.34 7.88
CA VAL A 270 0.26 -12.42 6.43
C VAL A 270 0.55 -13.86 5.99
N GLY A 271 1.41 -14.59 6.72
CA GLY A 271 1.68 -16.00 6.45
C GLY A 271 0.43 -16.86 6.57
N ASP A 272 -0.33 -16.70 7.64
CA ASP A 272 -1.57 -17.46 7.88
C ASP A 272 -2.60 -17.20 6.78
N TRP A 273 -2.75 -15.94 6.38
CA TRP A 273 -3.58 -15.57 5.24
C TRP A 273 -3.10 -16.16 3.92
N TYR A 274 -1.79 -16.09 3.63
CA TYR A 274 -1.27 -16.53 2.34
C TYR A 274 -1.48 -18.04 2.15
N TYR A 275 -1.24 -18.83 3.19
CA TYR A 275 -1.37 -20.29 3.16
C TYR A 275 -2.76 -20.80 3.54
N ASP A 276 -3.76 -19.92 3.62
CA ASP A 276 -5.16 -20.27 3.92
C ASP A 276 -5.33 -20.98 5.28
N ARG A 277 -4.45 -20.67 6.24
CA ARG A 277 -4.54 -21.16 7.62
C ARG A 277 -5.61 -20.40 8.41
N GLU A 278 -5.72 -19.09 8.16
CA GLU A 278 -6.74 -18.20 8.70
C GLU A 278 -6.89 -16.98 7.76
N VAL A 279 -8.05 -16.32 7.71
CA VAL A 279 -8.20 -15.01 7.05
C VAL A 279 -8.34 -13.94 8.13
N PRO A 280 -7.23 -13.52 8.78
CA PRO A 280 -7.31 -12.62 9.91
C PRO A 280 -7.78 -11.23 9.47
N ARG A 281 -8.71 -10.68 10.23
CA ARG A 281 -9.10 -9.28 10.18
C ARG A 281 -8.78 -8.64 11.52
N GLN A 282 -7.53 -8.24 11.67
CA GLN A 282 -7.03 -7.60 12.87
C GLN A 282 -7.21 -6.09 12.72
N ILE A 283 -8.04 -5.49 13.57
CA ILE A 283 -8.19 -4.03 13.68
C ILE A 283 -7.95 -3.66 15.13
N ASP A 284 -6.95 -2.84 15.34
CA ASP A 284 -6.48 -2.45 16.66
C ASP A 284 -7.35 -1.35 17.28
N CYS A 285 -7.16 -1.11 18.57
CA CYS A 285 -7.83 -0.05 19.30
C CYS A 285 -7.34 1.35 18.86
N PRO A 286 -8.03 2.43 19.26
CA PRO A 286 -7.56 3.79 19.00
C PRO A 286 -6.21 4.12 19.70
N TYR A 287 -5.32 4.86 19.04
CA TYR A 287 -4.08 5.38 19.64
C TYR A 287 -4.40 6.15 20.94
N PRO A 288 -3.58 6.03 22.01
CA PRO A 288 -2.26 5.39 22.09
C PRO A 288 -2.28 3.96 22.69
N CYS A 289 -3.29 3.16 22.39
CA CYS A 289 -3.51 1.92 23.14
C CYS A 289 -2.46 0.82 22.94
N ASN A 290 -1.77 0.78 21.79
CA ASN A 290 -0.86 -0.32 21.47
C ASN A 290 0.58 0.00 21.92
N PRO A 291 1.09 -0.65 22.99
CA PRO A 291 2.43 -0.39 23.51
C PRO A 291 3.54 -1.02 22.66
N THR A 292 3.20 -1.87 21.69
CA THR A 292 4.17 -2.58 20.83
C THR A 292 4.52 -1.80 19.56
N CYS A 293 3.92 -0.62 19.38
CA CYS A 293 4.14 0.20 18.20
C CYS A 293 5.60 0.64 18.02
N LYS A 294 6.05 0.55 16.78
CA LYS A 294 7.32 1.12 16.30
C LYS A 294 7.00 2.23 15.31
N ASN A 295 6.82 3.45 15.82
CA ASN A 295 6.49 4.60 14.99
C ASN A 295 7.68 4.98 14.10
N ARG A 296 7.50 4.94 12.78
CA ARG A 296 8.53 5.25 11.77
C ARG A 296 7.93 5.63 10.42
N ASP A 297 8.64 6.48 9.68
CA ASP A 297 8.50 6.66 8.24
C ASP A 297 9.67 5.95 7.55
N ASP A 298 9.43 4.78 6.97
CA ASP A 298 10.42 4.10 6.11
C ASP A 298 10.07 4.36 4.62
N ASP A 299 11.01 4.94 3.87
CA ASP A 299 10.93 5.17 2.40
C ASP A 299 11.40 3.97 1.56
#